data_AF-A0A814BZI4-F1
#
_entry.id   AF-A0A814BZI4-F1
#
_cell.length_a   1.000
_cell.length_b   1.000
_cell.length_c   1.000
_cell.angle_alpha   90.00
_cell.angle_beta   90.00
_cell.angle_gamma   90.00
#
_symmetry.space_group_name_H-M   'P 1'
#
loop_
_entity.id
_entity.type
_entity.pdbx_description
1 polymer ?
#
loop_
_entity_poly.entity_id
_entity_poly.type
_entity_poly.pdbx_seq_one_letter_code
_entity_poly.pdbx_strand_id
1 'polypeptide(L)'
;MSVTIDSIKIYINQFIQNLDYVDAIFLAERLYAEVKNDESTYLLARTYYLSGDINKSYWLLRNSSIEHVPNAKLLLAKCCFDIDKLHEAESVLIGNSSSITTLALDDFINDHGDQAAFALQLLAKVCE
;
A
#
# COMPACT_ATOMS: atom_id res chain seq x y z
N MET A 1 -10.98 25.05 -5.23
CA MET A 1 -9.67 24.47 -5.58
C MET A 1 -9.56 22.97 -5.23
N SER A 2 -10.49 22.39 -4.46
CA SER A 2 -10.54 20.95 -4.17
C SER A 2 -11.06 20.08 -5.34
N VAL A 3 -12.00 20.59 -6.13
CA VAL A 3 -12.65 19.84 -7.23
C VAL A 3 -11.67 19.32 -8.28
N THR A 4 -10.56 20.03 -8.52
CA THR A 4 -9.55 19.63 -9.50
C THR A 4 -8.71 18.44 -9.03
N ILE A 5 -8.39 18.37 -7.74
CA ILE A 5 -7.55 17.31 -7.16
C ILE A 5 -8.30 15.98 -7.19
N ASP A 6 -9.58 15.99 -6.80
CA ASP A 6 -10.41 14.80 -6.83
C ASP A 6 -10.62 14.30 -8.27
N SER A 7 -10.77 15.22 -9.23
CA SER A 7 -10.83 14.87 -10.65
C SER A 7 -9.55 14.19 -11.14
N ILE A 8 -8.36 14.65 -10.70
CA ILE A 8 -7.08 14.04 -11.06
C ILE A 8 -6.98 12.60 -10.54
N LYS A 9 -7.42 12.34 -9.31
CA LYS A 9 -7.46 10.97 -8.75
C LYS A 9 -8.33 10.04 -9.60
N ILE A 10 -9.47 10.54 -10.12
CA ILE A 10 -10.35 9.77 -11.01
C ILE A 10 -9.62 9.45 -12.32
N TYR A 11 -8.99 10.44 -12.95
CA TYR A 11 -8.23 10.22 -14.18
C TYR A 11 -7.10 9.21 -13.99
N ILE A 12 -6.32 9.29 -12.91
CA ILE A 12 -5.26 8.31 -12.60
C ILE A 12 -5.85 6.90 -12.55
N ASN A 13 -6.97 6.71 -11.85
CA ASN A 13 -7.62 5.39 -11.80
C ASN A 13 -8.13 4.91 -13.17
N GLN A 14 -8.60 5.82 -14.01
CA GLN A 14 -9.01 5.48 -15.37
C GLN A 14 -7.83 5.04 -16.23
N PHE A 15 -6.68 5.72 -16.14
CA PHE A 15 -5.46 5.29 -16.83
C PHE A 15 -4.97 3.92 -16.32
N ILE A 16 -5.04 3.66 -15.02
CA ILE A 16 -4.75 2.33 -14.46
C ILE A 16 -5.66 1.26 -15.04
N GLN A 17 -6.97 1.53 -15.15
CA GLN A 17 -7.94 0.58 -15.71
C GLN A 17 -7.69 0.30 -17.20
N ASN A 18 -7.22 1.31 -17.93
CA ASN A 18 -6.83 1.18 -19.33
C ASN A 18 -5.44 0.58 -19.53
N LEU A 19 -4.71 0.27 -18.45
CA LEU A 19 -3.31 -0.22 -18.46
C LEU A 19 -2.29 0.81 -19.01
N ASP A 20 -2.67 2.09 -19.08
CA ASP A 20 -1.81 3.20 -19.50
C ASP A 20 -0.98 3.70 -18.30
N TYR A 21 -0.02 2.89 -17.87
CA TYR A 21 0.76 3.16 -16.66
C TYR A 21 1.69 4.38 -16.77
N VAL A 22 2.16 4.71 -17.99
CA VAL A 22 3.08 5.85 -18.19
C VAL A 22 2.39 7.17 -17.82
N ASP A 23 1.19 7.38 -18.33
CA ASP A 23 0.40 8.58 -18.05
C ASP A 23 -0.11 8.57 -16.60
N ALA A 24 -0.48 7.40 -16.09
CA ALA A 24 -0.90 7.24 -14.70
C ALA A 24 0.22 7.61 -13.72
N ILE A 25 1.45 7.15 -13.95
CA ILE A 25 2.63 7.45 -13.13
C ILE A 25 2.91 8.95 -13.18
N PHE A 26 2.97 9.54 -14.38
CA PHE A 26 3.28 10.96 -14.53
C PHE A 26 2.28 11.85 -13.77
N LEU A 27 0.98 11.56 -13.88
CA LEU A 27 -0.05 12.29 -13.15
C LEU A 27 0.02 12.04 -11.64
N ALA A 28 0.30 10.81 -11.22
CA ALA A 28 0.43 10.47 -9.80
C ALA A 28 1.66 11.14 -9.16
N GLU A 29 2.79 11.21 -9.86
CA GLU A 29 3.99 11.92 -9.39
C GLU A 29 3.72 13.41 -9.21
N ARG A 30 3.04 14.00 -10.21
CA ARG A 30 2.65 15.41 -10.16
C ARG A 30 1.66 15.69 -9.03
N LEU A 31 0.70 14.80 -8.80
CA LEU A 31 -0.23 14.87 -7.68
C LEU A 31 0.51 14.79 -6.33
N TYR A 32 1.44 13.86 -6.19
CA TYR A 32 2.23 13.68 -4.97
C TYR A 32 3.13 14.89 -4.67
N ALA A 33 3.72 15.50 -5.70
CA ALA A 33 4.53 16.72 -5.56
C ALA A 33 3.69 17.94 -5.13
N GLU A 34 2.44 18.03 -5.59
CA GLU A 34 1.53 19.13 -5.26
C GLU A 34 0.89 18.97 -3.88
N VAL A 35 0.39 17.76 -3.57
CA VAL A 35 -0.41 17.46 -2.38
C VAL A 35 0.20 16.25 -1.70
N LYS A 36 1.26 16.46 -0.93
CA LYS A 36 2.01 15.41 -0.22
C LYS A 36 1.23 14.87 1.00
N ASN A 37 0.16 14.12 0.72
CA ASN A 37 -0.71 13.48 1.71
C ASN A 37 -0.65 11.96 1.59
N ASP A 38 -1.06 11.23 2.64
CA ASP A 38 -1.03 9.76 2.68
C ASP A 38 -1.78 9.11 1.51
N GLU A 39 -2.93 9.67 1.12
CA GLU A 39 -3.70 9.19 -0.04
C GLU A 39 -2.92 9.33 -1.37
N SER A 40 -2.22 10.46 -1.56
CA SER A 40 -1.43 10.70 -2.77
C SER A 40 -0.22 9.75 -2.84
N THR A 41 0.42 9.51 -1.69
CA THR A 41 1.53 8.57 -1.53
C THR A 41 1.06 7.17 -1.87
N TYR A 42 -0.08 6.75 -1.31
CA TYR A 42 -0.67 5.44 -1.59
C TYR A 42 -1.02 5.28 -3.07
N LEU A 43 -1.63 6.31 -3.68
CA LEU A 43 -2.01 6.26 -5.09
C LEU A 43 -0.80 6.11 -6.01
N LEU A 44 0.28 6.85 -5.73
CA LEU A 44 1.56 6.77 -6.45
C LEU A 44 2.25 5.41 -6.24
N ALA A 45 2.32 4.93 -5.00
CA ALA A 45 2.87 3.61 -4.70
C ALA A 45 2.09 2.50 -5.42
N ARG A 46 0.76 2.58 -5.42
CA ARG A 46 -0.11 1.63 -6.12
C ARG A 46 0.12 1.66 -7.63
N THR A 47 0.30 2.84 -8.24
CA THR A 47 0.62 2.94 -9.68
C THR A 47 1.97 2.31 -9.98
N TYR A 48 2.99 2.57 -9.17
CA TYR A 48 4.30 1.92 -9.31
C TYR A 48 4.22 0.41 -9.19
N TYR A 49 3.52 -0.08 -8.18
CA TYR A 49 3.31 -1.51 -7.99
C TYR A 49 2.64 -2.17 -9.20
N LEU A 50 1.58 -1.56 -9.74
CA LEU A 50 0.85 -2.07 -10.89
C LEU A 50 1.67 -2.01 -12.19
N SER A 51 2.55 -1.03 -12.33
CA SER A 51 3.47 -0.92 -13.47
C SER A 51 4.61 -1.94 -13.46
N GLY A 52 4.82 -2.65 -12.33
CA GLY A 52 5.91 -3.62 -12.14
C GLY A 52 7.15 -3.05 -11.44
N ASP A 53 7.19 -1.74 -11.16
CA ASP A 53 8.27 -1.07 -10.42
C ASP A 53 8.12 -1.24 -8.89
N ILE A 54 8.15 -2.49 -8.42
CA ILE A 54 7.90 -2.86 -7.02
C ILE A 54 8.92 -2.20 -6.07
N ASN A 55 10.19 -2.11 -6.48
CA ASN A 55 11.25 -1.46 -5.71
C ASN A 55 10.93 0.02 -5.39
N LYS A 56 10.43 0.78 -6.38
CA LYS A 56 10.08 2.20 -6.19
C LYS A 56 8.89 2.33 -5.25
N SER A 57 7.87 1.48 -5.42
CA SER A 57 6.72 1.42 -4.50
C SER A 57 7.17 1.16 -3.06
N TYR A 58 8.01 0.14 -2.85
CA TYR A 58 8.54 -0.20 -1.53
C TYR A 58 9.31 0.97 -0.89
N TRP A 59 10.24 1.61 -1.61
CA TRP A 59 11.01 2.73 -1.07
C TRP A 59 10.14 3.94 -0.74
N LEU A 60 9.14 4.23 -1.57
CA LEU A 60 8.20 5.32 -1.35
C LEU A 60 7.36 5.08 -0.09
N LEU A 61 6.84 3.85 0.06
CA LEU A 61 6.02 3.46 1.20
C LEU A 61 6.83 3.42 2.49
N ARG A 62 8.04 2.87 2.45
CA ARG A 62 8.93 2.74 3.63
C ARG A 62 9.44 4.08 4.15
N ASN A 63 9.68 5.03 3.27
CA ASN A 63 10.12 6.38 3.66
C ASN A 63 8.96 7.26 4.13
N SER A 64 7.72 6.83 3.93
CA SER A 64 6.53 7.56 4.33
C SER A 64 5.98 6.94 5.63
N SER A 65 5.56 7.77 6.58
CA SER A 65 4.96 7.32 7.83
C SER A 65 3.50 6.91 7.63
N ILE A 66 3.28 5.76 6.97
CA ILE A 66 1.94 5.32 6.55
C ILE A 66 1.29 4.35 7.55
N GLU A 67 1.59 4.51 8.84
CA GLU A 67 1.04 3.67 9.90
C GLU A 67 -0.50 3.80 10.03
N HIS A 68 -1.06 4.93 9.59
CA HIS A 68 -2.48 5.24 9.73
C HIS A 68 -3.37 4.78 8.56
N VAL A 69 -2.80 4.30 7.44
CA VAL A 69 -3.59 3.86 6.27
C VAL A 69 -3.47 2.35 6.08
N PRO A 70 -4.50 1.55 6.42
CA PRO A 70 -4.43 0.08 6.36
C PRO A 70 -4.13 -0.43 4.95
N ASN A 71 -4.67 0.24 3.93
CA ASN A 71 -4.44 -0.12 2.52
C ASN A 71 -2.96 -0.02 2.11
N ALA A 72 -2.25 0.97 2.63
CA ALA A 72 -0.84 1.16 2.30
C ALA A 72 0.06 0.20 3.07
N LYS A 73 -0.29 -0.14 4.32
CA LYS A 73 0.38 -1.18 5.11
C LYS A 73 0.34 -2.54 4.41
N LEU A 74 -0.84 -2.93 3.90
CA LEU A 74 -0.99 -4.16 3.12
C LEU A 74 -0.18 -4.10 1.81
N LEU A 75 -0.22 -2.99 1.09
CA LEU A 75 0.55 -2.81 -0.14
C LEU A 75 2.06 -2.92 0.12
N LEU A 76 2.56 -2.35 1.22
CA LEU A 76 3.96 -2.44 1.62
C LEU A 76 4.34 -3.90 1.92
N ALA A 77 3.55 -4.61 2.72
CA ALA A 77 3.77 -6.03 3.00
C ALA A 77 3.80 -6.88 1.72
N LYS A 78 2.92 -6.57 0.76
CA LYS A 78 2.90 -7.22 -0.56
C LYS A 78 4.17 -6.92 -1.37
N CYS A 79 4.63 -5.67 -1.37
CA CYS A 79 5.90 -5.31 -2.01
C CYS A 79 7.09 -6.06 -1.36
N CYS A 80 7.11 -6.20 -0.03
CA CYS A 80 8.14 -6.96 0.68
C CYS A 80 8.12 -8.44 0.28
N PHE A 81 6.94 -9.05 0.18
CA PHE A 81 6.79 -10.43 -0.30
C PHE A 81 7.34 -10.60 -1.71
N ASP A 82 7.02 -9.70 -2.63
CA ASP A 82 7.48 -9.78 -4.03
C ASP A 82 8.99 -9.51 -4.18
N ILE A 83 9.62 -8.80 -3.24
CA ILE A 83 11.09 -8.56 -3.19
C ILE A 83 11.82 -9.65 -2.36
N ASP A 84 11.11 -10.69 -1.90
CA ASP A 84 11.65 -11.79 -1.09
C ASP A 84 12.17 -11.35 0.31
N LYS A 85 11.63 -10.26 0.84
CA LYS A 85 11.90 -9.74 2.19
C LYS A 85 10.85 -10.21 3.19
N LEU A 86 10.75 -11.51 3.37
CA LEU A 86 9.71 -12.17 4.17
C LEU A 86 9.65 -11.68 5.63
N HIS A 87 10.81 -11.54 6.29
CA HIS A 87 10.88 -11.06 7.68
C HIS A 87 10.37 -9.61 7.83
N GLU A 88 10.62 -8.74 6.84
CA GLU A 88 10.10 -7.37 6.86
C GLU A 88 8.59 -7.36 6.57
N ALA A 89 8.11 -8.24 5.68
CA ALA A 89 6.68 -8.40 5.42
C ALA A 89 5.91 -8.83 6.69
N GLU A 90 6.43 -9.82 7.42
CA GLU A 90 5.86 -10.29 8.68
C GLU A 90 5.83 -9.17 9.73
N SER A 91 6.96 -8.49 9.93
CA SER A 91 7.06 -7.38 10.89
C SER A 91 6.09 -6.23 10.57
N VAL A 92 5.87 -5.94 9.29
CA VAL A 92 4.91 -4.91 8.86
C VAL A 92 3.48 -5.35 9.15
N LEU A 93 3.12 -6.61 8.90
CA LEU A 93 1.75 -7.11 9.11
C LEU A 93 1.40 -7.23 10.59
N ILE A 94 2.30 -7.82 11.38
CA ILE A 94 2.15 -8.06 12.82
C ILE A 94 2.35 -6.75 13.61
N GLY A 95 3.20 -5.85 13.13
CA GLY A 95 3.55 -4.63 13.84
C GLY A 95 4.23 -4.92 15.19
N ASN A 96 3.93 -4.09 16.20
CA ASN A 96 4.43 -4.24 17.57
C ASN A 96 3.66 -5.30 18.40
N SER A 97 2.70 -6.03 17.82
CA SER A 97 1.94 -7.05 18.55
C SER A 97 2.81 -8.30 18.76
N SER A 98 3.38 -8.43 19.95
CA SER A 98 4.48 -9.36 20.24
C SER A 98 4.13 -10.85 20.28
N SER A 99 2.94 -11.29 19.83
CA SER A 99 2.58 -12.70 19.61
C SER A 99 1.14 -12.81 19.09
N ILE A 100 0.92 -13.53 17.99
CA ILE A 100 -0.43 -13.92 17.54
C ILE A 100 -0.96 -15.00 18.48
N THR A 101 -1.54 -14.59 19.60
CA THR A 101 -2.44 -15.43 20.40
C THR A 101 -3.88 -15.22 19.92
N THR A 102 -4.82 -16.10 20.23
CA THR A 102 -6.19 -16.05 19.70
C THR A 102 -6.94 -14.74 19.99
N LEU A 103 -6.51 -13.98 21.00
CA LEU A 103 -6.99 -12.62 21.31
C LEU A 103 -6.47 -11.56 20.32
N ALA A 104 -5.30 -11.81 19.70
CA ALA A 104 -4.70 -10.94 18.71
C ALA A 104 -5.39 -10.98 17.34
N LEU A 105 -6.23 -11.99 17.05
CA LEU A 105 -6.97 -12.05 15.78
C LEU A 105 -8.08 -11.00 15.73
N ASP A 106 -8.83 -10.80 16.82
CA ASP A 106 -9.85 -9.75 16.88
C ASP A 106 -9.19 -8.36 16.86
N ASP A 107 -8.05 -8.18 17.55
CA ASP A 107 -7.25 -6.95 17.48
C ASP A 107 -6.70 -6.71 16.07
N PHE A 108 -6.24 -7.75 15.38
CA PHE A 108 -5.76 -7.67 14.01
C PHE A 108 -6.88 -7.33 13.03
N ILE A 109 -8.07 -7.90 13.22
CA ILE A 109 -9.26 -7.58 12.42
C ILE A 109 -9.67 -6.12 12.66
N ASN A 110 -9.58 -5.63 13.89
CA ASN A 110 -9.85 -4.22 14.21
C ASN A 110 -8.80 -3.27 13.58
N ASP A 111 -7.52 -3.64 13.59
CA ASP A 111 -6.43 -2.82 13.06
C ASP A 111 -6.44 -2.73 11.52
N HIS A 112 -6.74 -3.84 10.85
CA HIS A 112 -6.72 -3.93 9.38
C HIS A 112 -8.12 -3.79 8.73
N GLY A 113 -9.19 -3.85 9.53
CA GLY A 113 -10.57 -3.71 9.10
C GLY A 113 -10.93 -4.70 7.98
N ASP A 114 -11.52 -4.18 6.90
CA ASP A 114 -11.96 -4.97 5.74
C ASP A 114 -10.81 -5.67 5.00
N GLN A 115 -9.56 -5.24 5.21
CA GLN A 115 -8.38 -5.84 4.58
C GLN A 115 -7.76 -6.96 5.41
N ALA A 116 -8.30 -7.26 6.60
CA ALA A 116 -7.75 -8.26 7.52
C ALA A 116 -7.66 -9.66 6.89
N ALA A 117 -8.67 -10.08 6.11
CA ALA A 117 -8.67 -11.38 5.45
C ALA A 117 -7.50 -11.53 4.45
N PHE A 118 -7.21 -10.48 3.68
CA PHE A 118 -6.11 -10.46 2.72
C PHE A 118 -4.75 -10.40 3.43
N ALA A 119 -4.67 -9.64 4.52
CA ALA A 119 -3.47 -9.55 5.34
C ALA A 119 -3.12 -10.90 5.99
N LEU A 120 -4.11 -11.63 6.55
CA LEU A 120 -3.93 -12.98 7.08
C LEU A 120 -3.52 -13.98 6.00
N GLN A 121 -4.12 -13.90 4.81
CA GLN A 121 -3.72 -14.75 3.69
C GLN A 121 -2.27 -14.52 3.28
N LEU A 122 -1.82 -13.26 3.27
CA LEU A 122 -0.43 -12.92 2.95
C LEU A 122 0.53 -13.39 4.05
N LEU A 123 0.14 -13.26 5.31
CA LEU A 123 0.91 -13.76 6.45
C LEU A 123 1.07 -15.29 6.37
N ALA A 124 -0.01 -16.02 6.08
CA ALA A 124 0.04 -17.47 5.91
C ALA A 124 1.03 -17.90 4.82
N LYS A 125 1.12 -17.15 3.71
CA LYS A 125 2.09 -17.40 2.63
C LYS A 125 3.53 -17.03 3.01
N VAL A 126 3.73 -16.08 3.91
CA VAL A 126 5.05 -15.67 4.39
C VAL A 126 5.61 -16.70 5.38
N CYS A 127 4.74 -17.37 6.15
CA CYS A 127 5.12 -18.38 7.13
C CYS A 127 5.20 -19.82 6.57
N GLU A 128 4.81 -20.04 5.32
CA GLU A 128 4.94 -21.34 4.62
C GLU A 128 6.38 -21.57 4.17
#